data_AF-A0A3S9HSL6-F1
#
_entry.id   AF-A0A3S9HSL6-F1
#
_cell.length_a   1.000
_cell.length_b   1.000
_cell.length_c   1.000
_cell.angle_alpha   90.00
_cell.angle_beta   90.00
_cell.angle_gamma   90.00
#
_symmetry.space_group_name_H-M   'P 1'
#
loop_
_entity.id
_entity.type
_entity.pdbx_description
1 polymer ?
#
loop_
_entity_poly.entity_id
_entity_poly.type
_entity_poly.pdbx_seq_one_letter_code
_entity_poly.pdbx_strand_id
1 'polypeptide(L)'
;MGTFKRVNLFYGVDHEQVYAALEEFWHQEEHTLHLEDVHDINLDSYALHERRGDWTVLEWTRGWEWVLRRSAQLHVSRVYDCPGLLVFIYDDDFWGCELFHHGTTIDQFQQETGIIGSFFDDLPCQGRPDLLLAQFPALNLNIEHARGYLTHYDIDDPGYADIDWENEHDPLNKPVRPGDAYGRLDGGVFWDFQTFLGVDHSAPVWRRFTVSPQALGGTDK
;
A
#
# COMPACT_ATOMS: atom_id res chain seq x y z
N MET A 1 -3.39 -19.21 -8.19
CA MET A 1 -3.93 -18.24 -7.21
C MET A 1 -2.85 -17.20 -7.09
N GLY A 2 -3.03 -16.03 -7.68
CA GLY A 2 -2.02 -14.98 -7.57
C GLY A 2 -2.07 -14.26 -6.23
N THR A 3 -1.04 -13.45 -5.97
CA THR A 3 -0.91 -12.68 -4.72
C THR A 3 -1.83 -11.46 -4.72
N PHE A 4 -2.60 -11.32 -3.64
CA PHE A 4 -3.36 -10.11 -3.34
C PHE A 4 -2.90 -9.56 -2.01
N LYS A 5 -2.13 -8.47 -2.04
CA LYS A 5 -1.62 -7.86 -0.81
C LYS A 5 -1.75 -6.35 -0.89
N ARG A 6 -2.12 -5.75 0.24
CA ARG A 6 -2.06 -4.31 0.41
C ARG A 6 -1.44 -3.98 1.75
N VAL A 7 -0.61 -2.94 1.73
CA VAL A 7 0.25 -2.56 2.83
C VAL A 7 0.17 -1.06 2.99
N ASN A 8 -0.36 -0.63 4.12
CA ASN A 8 -0.29 0.76 4.54
C ASN A 8 1.03 0.98 5.29
N LEU A 9 1.76 2.00 4.86
CA LEU A 9 3.01 2.46 5.43
C LEU A 9 2.76 3.84 6.02
N PHE A 10 2.83 3.95 7.34
CA PHE A 10 2.70 5.22 8.04
C PHE A 10 4.07 5.68 8.54
N TYR A 11 4.49 6.89 8.13
CA TYR A 11 5.82 7.41 8.43
C TYR A 11 5.83 8.25 9.71
N GLY A 12 6.78 8.00 10.60
CA GLY A 12 7.03 8.83 11.78
C GLY A 12 6.07 8.61 12.96
N VAL A 13 5.03 7.78 12.80
CA VAL A 13 4.06 7.41 13.85
C VAL A 13 4.32 5.99 14.33
N ASP A 14 4.01 5.71 15.60
CA ASP A 14 4.09 4.35 16.14
C ASP A 14 2.79 3.55 15.96
N HIS A 15 2.86 2.26 16.27
CA HIS A 15 1.76 1.32 16.10
C HIS A 15 0.63 1.50 17.11
N GLU A 16 0.89 2.00 18.30
CA GLU A 16 -0.16 2.30 19.28
C GLU A 16 -1.00 3.49 18.80
N GLN A 17 -0.33 4.52 18.25
CA GLN A 17 -0.96 5.67 17.62
C GLN A 17 -1.83 5.24 16.44
N VAL A 18 -1.27 4.47 15.49
CA VAL A 18 -2.02 3.96 14.33
C VAL A 18 -3.25 3.18 14.79
N TYR A 19 -3.10 2.27 15.76
CA TYR A 19 -4.23 1.50 16.27
C TYR A 19 -5.31 2.38 16.89
N ALA A 20 -4.93 3.38 17.71
CA ALA A 20 -5.87 4.28 18.36
C ALA A 20 -6.68 5.11 17.34
N ALA A 21 -6.04 5.62 16.29
CA ALA A 21 -6.76 6.33 15.22
C ALA A 21 -7.66 5.41 14.39
N LEU A 22 -7.26 4.15 14.17
CA LEU A 22 -8.13 3.17 13.53
C LEU A 22 -9.34 2.85 14.42
N GLU A 23 -9.14 2.61 15.71
CA GLU A 23 -10.22 2.37 16.66
C GLU A 23 -11.23 3.53 16.69
N GLU A 24 -10.73 4.77 16.72
CA GLU A 24 -11.56 5.97 16.61
C GLU A 24 -12.37 5.99 15.29
N PHE A 25 -11.69 5.82 14.16
CA PHE A 25 -12.33 5.81 12.84
C PHE A 25 -13.44 4.76 12.75
N TRP A 26 -13.14 3.52 13.10
CA TRP A 26 -14.10 2.42 12.98
C TRP A 26 -15.27 2.59 13.95
N HIS A 27 -15.04 3.15 15.14
CA HIS A 27 -16.13 3.51 16.04
C HIS A 27 -17.04 4.60 15.45
N GLN A 28 -16.48 5.60 14.77
CA GLN A 28 -17.25 6.65 14.08
C GLN A 28 -18.09 6.07 12.93
N GLU A 29 -17.59 5.04 12.27
CA GLU A 29 -18.29 4.31 11.19
C GLU A 29 -19.22 3.21 11.72
N GLU A 30 -19.57 3.21 13.02
CA GLU A 30 -20.45 2.21 13.66
C GLU A 30 -19.92 0.76 13.56
N HIS A 31 -18.59 0.59 13.54
CA HIS A 31 -17.91 -0.70 13.59
C HIS A 31 -17.21 -0.90 14.94
N THR A 32 -16.86 -2.15 15.25
CA THR A 32 -16.04 -2.53 16.41
C THR A 32 -14.81 -3.28 15.93
N LEU A 33 -13.66 -2.96 16.52
CA LEU A 33 -12.43 -3.74 16.33
C LEU A 33 -12.48 -4.96 17.23
N HIS A 34 -12.32 -6.13 16.64
CA HIS A 34 -12.21 -7.37 17.37
C HIS A 34 -10.79 -7.89 17.23
N LEU A 35 -10.17 -8.23 18.36
CA LEU A 35 -8.94 -9.01 18.34
C LEU A 35 -9.23 -10.34 17.65
N GLU A 36 -8.39 -10.68 16.69
CA GLU A 36 -8.56 -11.91 15.91
C GLU A 36 -7.72 -13.03 16.53
N ASP A 37 -8.36 -14.18 16.77
CA ASP A 37 -7.65 -15.45 16.91
C ASP A 37 -7.39 -16.03 15.52
N VAL A 38 -6.11 -16.25 15.20
CA VAL A 38 -5.45 -16.41 13.87
C VAL A 38 -5.92 -17.60 13.01
N HIS A 39 -7.16 -18.08 13.15
CA HIS A 39 -7.60 -19.37 12.62
C HIS A 39 -8.64 -19.29 11.49
N ASP A 40 -9.23 -18.12 11.24
CA ASP A 40 -10.20 -17.96 10.14
C ASP A 40 -9.55 -17.32 8.90
N ILE A 41 -9.07 -18.18 8.00
CA ILE A 41 -8.50 -17.77 6.71
C ILE A 41 -9.51 -17.07 5.78
N ASN A 42 -10.81 -17.07 6.11
CA ASN A 42 -11.86 -16.44 5.33
C ASN A 42 -12.27 -15.07 5.84
N LEU A 43 -11.74 -14.65 6.98
CA LEU A 43 -12.04 -13.36 7.58
C LEU A 43 -11.11 -12.28 7.01
N ASP A 44 -11.67 -11.10 6.76
CA ASP A 44 -10.88 -9.92 6.47
C ASP A 44 -10.17 -9.49 7.76
N SER A 45 -8.84 -9.40 7.70
CA SER A 45 -7.99 -9.16 8.85
C SER A 45 -6.97 -8.07 8.58
N TYR A 46 -6.55 -7.43 9.66
CA TYR A 46 -5.48 -6.46 9.69
C TYR A 46 -4.33 -7.02 10.53
N ALA A 47 -3.10 -6.90 10.04
CA ALA A 47 -1.89 -7.17 10.78
C ALA A 47 -1.13 -5.86 10.96
N LEU A 48 -1.14 -5.32 12.17
CA LEU A 48 -0.39 -4.13 12.53
C LEU A 48 0.93 -4.55 13.15
N HIS A 49 2.03 -4.10 12.57
CA HIS A 49 3.38 -4.41 12.99
C HIS A 49 3.92 -3.36 13.94
N GLU A 50 4.85 -3.76 14.82
CA GLU A 50 5.63 -2.80 15.60
C GLU A 50 6.39 -1.85 14.67
N ARG A 51 6.56 -0.60 15.09
CA ARG A 51 7.35 0.37 14.34
C ARG A 51 8.79 -0.12 14.27
N ARG A 52 9.36 -0.14 13.06
CA ARG A 52 10.78 -0.40 12.82
C ARG A 52 11.36 0.70 11.95
N GLY A 53 12.44 1.33 12.43
CA GLY A 53 12.91 2.58 11.85
C GLY A 53 11.82 3.65 11.92
N ASP A 54 11.52 4.25 10.78
CA ASP A 54 10.50 5.30 10.66
C ASP A 54 9.15 4.83 10.15
N TRP A 55 8.98 3.52 9.93
CA TRP A 55 7.76 2.95 9.36
C TRP A 55 6.96 2.16 10.40
N THR A 56 5.67 2.44 10.46
CA THR A 56 4.66 1.54 11.01
C THR A 56 3.89 0.92 9.85
N VAL A 57 3.82 -0.42 9.84
CA VAL A 57 3.25 -1.19 8.75
C VAL A 57 1.93 -1.81 9.17
N LEU A 58 0.90 -1.60 8.36
CA LEU A 58 -0.40 -2.24 8.50
C LEU A 58 -0.68 -3.03 7.23
N GLU A 59 -0.59 -4.34 7.31
CA GLU A 59 -1.03 -5.23 6.24
C GLU A 59 -2.51 -5.53 6.41
N TRP A 60 -3.23 -5.70 5.30
CA TRP A 60 -4.58 -6.24 5.35
C TRP A 60 -4.74 -7.42 4.41
N THR A 61 -5.71 -8.28 4.72
CA THR A 61 -6.17 -9.34 3.83
C THR A 61 -7.48 -8.95 3.15
N ARG A 62 -7.61 -9.32 1.87
CA ARG A 62 -8.89 -9.42 1.12
C ARG A 62 -9.76 -8.13 1.20
N GLY A 63 -11.04 -8.23 0.84
CA GLY A 63 -12.05 -7.17 1.01
C GLY A 63 -12.32 -6.27 -0.21
N TRP A 64 -13.62 -6.06 -0.49
CA TRP A 64 -14.17 -5.23 -1.58
C TRP A 64 -14.49 -3.79 -1.15
N GLU A 65 -14.47 -3.49 0.16
CA GLU A 65 -14.81 -2.18 0.73
C GLU A 65 -13.66 -1.16 0.62
N TRP A 66 -13.21 -0.92 -0.62
CA TRP A 66 -12.07 -0.06 -0.92
C TRP A 66 -12.21 1.34 -0.32
N VAL A 67 -13.36 1.97 -0.51
CA VAL A 67 -13.61 3.36 -0.12
C VAL A 67 -13.50 3.56 1.40
N LEU A 68 -14.10 2.66 2.19
CA LEU A 68 -14.14 2.80 3.64
C LEU A 68 -12.76 2.61 4.26
N ARG A 69 -12.02 1.60 3.79
CA ARG A 69 -10.68 1.32 4.29
C ARG A 69 -9.65 2.36 3.85
N ARG A 70 -9.80 2.90 2.63
CA ARG A 70 -9.05 4.07 2.17
C ARG A 70 -9.34 5.29 3.04
N SER A 71 -10.58 5.45 3.50
CA SER A 71 -10.92 6.52 4.45
C SER A 71 -10.26 6.30 5.82
N ALA A 72 -10.09 5.04 6.26
CA ALA A 72 -9.39 4.71 7.50
C ALA A 72 -7.90 5.11 7.49
N GLN A 73 -7.15 4.80 6.42
CA GLN A 73 -5.74 5.22 6.31
C GLN A 73 -5.61 6.75 6.27
N LEU A 74 -6.51 7.44 5.55
CA LEU A 74 -6.52 8.90 5.48
C LEU A 74 -6.89 9.51 6.84
N HIS A 75 -7.77 8.86 7.61
CA HIS A 75 -8.06 9.27 8.98
C HIS A 75 -6.80 9.22 9.86
N VAL A 76 -6.03 8.13 9.83
CA VAL A 76 -4.75 8.02 10.57
C VAL A 76 -3.80 9.16 10.18
N SER A 77 -3.62 9.38 8.88
CA SER A 77 -2.78 10.47 8.35
C SER A 77 -3.23 11.85 8.82
N ARG A 78 -4.54 12.07 8.94
CA ARG A 78 -5.11 13.34 9.42
C ARG A 78 -4.90 13.55 10.91
N VAL A 79 -5.13 12.52 11.73
CA VAL A 79 -5.05 12.61 13.20
C VAL A 79 -3.63 12.89 13.66
N TYR A 80 -2.64 12.24 13.03
CA TYR A 80 -1.24 12.35 13.42
C TYR A 80 -0.38 13.19 12.49
N ASP A 81 -1.01 13.88 11.53
CA ASP A 81 -0.31 14.78 10.61
C ASP A 81 0.86 14.08 9.89
N CYS A 82 0.66 12.81 9.51
CA CYS A 82 1.75 11.96 9.04
C CYS A 82 1.61 11.61 7.55
N PRO A 83 2.71 11.63 6.78
CA PRO A 83 2.69 11.12 5.42
C PRO A 83 2.72 9.59 5.42
N GLY A 84 2.28 8.99 4.32
CA GLY A 84 2.32 7.56 4.17
C GLY A 84 2.01 7.11 2.75
N LEU A 85 2.09 5.79 2.55
CA LEU A 85 1.70 5.15 1.32
C LEU A 85 0.78 3.98 1.59
N LEU A 86 -0.22 3.80 0.74
CA LEU A 86 -0.80 2.48 0.50
C LEU A 86 -0.06 1.89 -0.69
N VAL A 87 0.54 0.73 -0.55
CA VAL A 87 1.15 -0.04 -1.65
C VAL A 87 0.36 -1.33 -1.84
N PHE A 88 0.07 -1.74 -3.07
CA PHE A 88 -0.64 -2.99 -3.33
C PHE A 88 -0.10 -3.75 -4.52
N ILE A 89 -0.36 -5.06 -4.51
CA ILE A 89 -0.18 -6.00 -5.62
C ILE A 89 -1.46 -6.82 -5.82
N TYR A 90 -1.79 -7.12 -7.08
CA TYR A 90 -2.95 -7.88 -7.51
C TYR A 90 -2.52 -8.92 -8.55
N ASP A 91 -2.84 -10.19 -8.27
CA ASP A 91 -2.61 -11.37 -9.12
C ASP A 91 -1.16 -11.55 -9.61
N ASP A 92 -0.18 -11.14 -8.79
CA ASP A 92 1.26 -11.16 -9.08
C ASP A 92 1.76 -10.31 -10.26
N ASP A 93 0.87 -9.81 -11.10
CA ASP A 93 1.22 -9.09 -12.34
C ASP A 93 1.04 -7.57 -12.21
N PHE A 94 0.21 -7.11 -11.26
CA PHE A 94 -0.17 -5.70 -11.16
C PHE A 94 0.20 -5.10 -9.82
N TRP A 95 0.89 -3.97 -9.79
CA TRP A 95 1.10 -3.21 -8.56
C TRP A 95 0.84 -1.72 -8.72
N GLY A 96 0.66 -1.05 -7.59
CA GLY A 96 0.48 0.40 -7.52
C GLY A 96 0.63 0.94 -6.11
N CYS A 97 0.58 2.26 -5.99
CA CYS A 97 0.58 2.92 -4.70
C CYS A 97 -0.22 4.22 -4.68
N GLU A 98 -0.70 4.59 -3.49
CA GLU A 98 -1.31 5.89 -3.19
C GLU A 98 -0.49 6.60 -2.13
N LEU A 99 0.05 7.77 -2.47
CA LEU A 99 0.74 8.67 -1.57
C LEU A 99 -0.27 9.58 -0.89
N PHE A 100 -0.21 9.68 0.44
CA PHE A 100 -1.12 10.52 1.21
C PHE A 100 -0.41 11.29 2.31
N HIS A 101 -1.00 12.41 2.71
CA HIS A 101 -0.58 13.22 3.85
C HIS A 101 -1.73 14.12 4.31
N HIS A 102 -1.78 14.45 5.60
CA HIS A 102 -2.81 15.30 6.19
C HIS A 102 -4.24 14.80 5.91
N GLY A 103 -4.41 13.49 5.75
CA GLY A 103 -5.69 12.86 5.38
C GLY A 103 -6.19 13.17 3.98
N THR A 104 -5.30 13.56 3.08
CA THR A 104 -5.62 13.75 1.66
C THR A 104 -4.67 12.92 0.81
N THR A 105 -5.17 12.41 -0.31
CA THR A 105 -4.34 11.78 -1.34
C THR A 105 -3.58 12.87 -2.09
N ILE A 106 -2.26 12.71 -2.20
CA ILE A 106 -1.37 13.64 -2.90
C ILE A 106 -1.16 13.21 -4.35
N ASP A 107 -0.90 11.92 -4.55
CA ASP A 107 -0.56 11.35 -5.85
C ASP A 107 -0.83 9.84 -5.81
N GLN A 108 -0.98 9.26 -6.99
CA GLN A 108 -1.18 7.83 -7.17
C GLN A 108 -0.30 7.32 -8.30
N PHE A 109 -0.01 6.04 -8.26
CA PHE A 109 0.73 5.33 -9.29
C PHE A 109 0.10 3.95 -9.50
N GLN A 110 -0.02 3.56 -10.77
CA GLN A 110 -0.36 2.22 -11.19
C GLN A 110 0.58 1.86 -12.33
N GLN A 111 1.15 0.67 -12.28
CA GLN A 111 2.17 0.27 -13.25
C GLN A 111 1.61 0.13 -14.68
N GLU A 112 0.43 -0.47 -14.84
CA GLU A 112 -0.22 -0.61 -16.16
C GLU A 112 -1.22 0.52 -16.44
N THR A 113 -1.08 1.20 -17.58
CA THR A 113 -1.90 2.36 -17.94
C THR A 113 -3.28 2.02 -18.49
N GLY A 114 -3.44 0.86 -19.14
CA GLY A 114 -4.70 0.41 -19.74
C GLY A 114 -5.83 0.13 -18.73
N ILE A 115 -5.49 0.02 -17.44
CA ILE A 115 -6.39 -0.32 -16.34
C ILE A 115 -6.54 0.87 -15.35
N ILE A 116 -5.98 2.05 -15.68
CA ILE A 116 -6.10 3.27 -14.85
C ILE A 116 -7.58 3.57 -14.60
N GLY A 117 -7.95 3.74 -13.33
CA GLY A 117 -9.33 3.95 -12.88
C GLY A 117 -9.99 2.72 -12.24
N SER A 118 -9.35 1.55 -12.29
CA SER A 118 -9.90 0.31 -11.69
C SER A 118 -9.61 0.18 -10.20
N PHE A 119 -8.52 0.77 -9.72
CA PHE A 119 -8.10 0.73 -8.31
C PHE A 119 -8.18 2.09 -7.63
N PHE A 120 -8.16 3.16 -8.42
CA PHE A 120 -8.26 4.52 -7.94
C PHE A 120 -9.40 5.21 -8.66
N ASP A 121 -10.14 6.07 -7.96
CA ASP A 121 -11.17 6.91 -8.58
C ASP A 121 -10.55 7.93 -9.56
N ASP A 122 -11.27 8.99 -9.93
CA ASP A 122 -10.84 10.02 -10.90
C ASP A 122 -9.65 10.93 -10.46
N LEU A 123 -8.81 10.47 -9.54
CA LEU A 123 -7.67 11.23 -9.04
C LEU A 123 -6.45 11.13 -9.98
N PRO A 124 -5.53 12.12 -9.94
CA PRO A 124 -4.31 12.06 -10.74
C PRO A 124 -3.46 10.83 -10.39
N CYS A 125 -3.30 9.92 -11.36
CA CYS A 125 -2.42 8.75 -11.28
C CYS A 125 -1.14 9.00 -12.07
N GLN A 126 -0.29 9.91 -11.57
CA GLN A 126 0.89 10.37 -12.30
C GLN A 126 2.17 9.63 -11.90
N GLY A 127 2.26 9.13 -10.66
CA GLY A 127 3.46 8.48 -10.14
C GLY A 127 4.66 9.42 -10.11
N ARG A 128 4.49 10.61 -9.53
CA ARG A 128 5.47 11.69 -9.44
C ARG A 128 6.57 11.40 -8.42
N PRO A 129 7.81 11.10 -8.87
CA PRO A 129 8.91 10.77 -7.97
C PRO A 129 9.33 11.95 -7.09
N ASP A 130 9.16 13.18 -7.57
CA ASP A 130 9.48 14.39 -6.82
C ASP A 130 8.52 14.62 -5.64
N LEU A 131 7.22 14.31 -5.82
CA LEU A 131 6.24 14.35 -4.72
C LEU A 131 6.52 13.27 -3.69
N LEU A 132 6.83 12.05 -4.14
CA LEU A 132 7.22 10.95 -3.25
C LEU A 132 8.39 11.36 -2.34
N LEU A 133 9.47 11.87 -2.94
CA LEU A 133 10.66 12.29 -2.20
C LEU A 133 10.37 13.47 -1.25
N ALA A 134 9.50 14.40 -1.65
CA ALA A 134 9.15 15.56 -0.83
C ALA A 134 8.40 15.17 0.47
N GLN A 135 7.68 14.03 0.49
CA GLN A 135 7.00 13.56 1.70
C GLN A 135 7.95 12.90 2.70
N PHE A 136 9.09 12.37 2.24
CA PHE A 136 10.02 11.61 3.08
C PHE A 136 11.46 12.14 2.98
N PRO A 137 11.72 13.43 3.28
CA PRO A 137 13.04 14.03 3.07
C PRO A 137 14.14 13.38 3.91
N ALA A 138 13.80 12.84 5.08
CA ALA A 138 14.75 12.17 5.97
C ALA A 138 15.25 10.82 5.42
N LEU A 139 14.52 10.19 4.49
CA LEU A 139 14.96 8.96 3.84
C LEU A 139 16.08 9.19 2.82
N ASN A 140 16.29 10.44 2.38
CA ASN A 140 17.31 10.80 1.40
C ASN A 140 17.30 9.89 0.15
N LEU A 141 16.10 9.59 -0.34
CA LEU A 141 15.89 8.68 -1.45
C LEU A 141 16.49 9.24 -2.75
N ASN A 142 16.94 8.35 -3.62
CA ASN A 142 17.47 8.70 -4.93
C ASN A 142 16.31 8.90 -5.93
N ILE A 143 16.25 10.08 -6.57
CA ILE A 143 15.20 10.43 -7.52
C ILE A 143 15.17 9.54 -8.77
N GLU A 144 16.33 9.06 -9.24
CA GLU A 144 16.40 8.19 -10.42
C GLU A 144 15.89 6.78 -10.09
N HIS A 145 16.12 6.29 -8.87
CA HIS A 145 15.51 5.04 -8.42
C HIS A 145 14.00 5.20 -8.27
N ALA A 146 13.52 6.30 -7.68
CA ALA A 146 12.09 6.57 -7.58
C ALA A 146 11.43 6.67 -8.98
N ARG A 147 12.08 7.32 -9.97
CA ARG A 147 11.66 7.29 -11.38
C ARG A 147 11.60 5.88 -11.94
N GLY A 148 12.61 5.06 -11.65
CA GLY A 148 12.66 3.67 -12.11
C GLY A 148 11.51 2.82 -11.56
N TYR A 149 11.19 2.95 -10.28
CA TYR A 149 10.06 2.24 -9.67
C TYR A 149 8.71 2.73 -10.19
N LEU A 150 8.51 4.04 -10.28
CA LEU A 150 7.26 4.62 -10.77
C LEU A 150 7.22 4.69 -12.30
N THR A 151 7.64 3.59 -12.96
CA THR A 151 7.58 3.44 -14.42
C THR A 151 6.25 2.84 -14.82
N HIS A 152 5.51 3.58 -15.65
CA HIS A 152 4.29 3.10 -16.29
C HIS A 152 4.62 2.26 -17.53
N TYR A 153 3.80 1.27 -17.86
CA TYR A 153 3.79 0.60 -19.15
C TYR A 153 2.36 0.48 -19.68
N ASP A 154 2.23 0.31 -21.00
CA ASP A 154 0.98 0.03 -21.70
C ASP A 154 1.15 -1.30 -22.46
N ILE A 155 0.26 -2.27 -22.23
CA ILE A 155 0.29 -3.57 -22.92
C ILE A 155 0.01 -3.45 -24.42
N ASP A 156 -0.66 -2.37 -24.83
CA ASP A 156 -0.95 -2.07 -26.23
C ASP A 156 0.21 -1.31 -26.91
N ASP A 157 1.25 -0.89 -26.17
CA ASP A 157 2.47 -0.33 -26.76
C ASP A 157 3.23 -1.45 -27.51
N PRO A 158 3.57 -1.27 -28.80
CA PRO A 158 4.39 -2.24 -29.53
C PRO A 158 5.70 -2.63 -28.82
N GLY A 159 6.31 -1.70 -28.07
CA GLY A 159 7.52 -1.95 -27.30
C GLY A 159 7.31 -2.89 -26.10
N TYR A 160 6.08 -3.09 -25.63
CA TYR A 160 5.77 -4.11 -24.61
C TYR A 160 5.95 -5.52 -25.16
N ALA A 161 5.56 -5.75 -26.42
CA ALA A 161 5.74 -7.04 -27.09
C ALA A 161 7.22 -7.37 -27.38
N ASP A 162 8.10 -6.37 -27.34
CA ASP A 162 9.54 -6.53 -27.52
C ASP A 162 10.25 -6.97 -26.22
N ILE A 163 9.56 -6.96 -25.07
CA ILE A 163 10.11 -7.43 -23.79
C ILE A 163 10.24 -8.95 -23.81
N ASP A 164 11.46 -9.45 -23.63
CA ASP A 164 11.70 -10.88 -23.41
C ASP A 164 11.53 -11.22 -21.93
N TRP A 165 10.30 -11.58 -21.54
CA TRP A 165 9.93 -11.94 -20.17
C TRP A 165 10.67 -13.18 -19.62
N GLU A 166 11.22 -14.02 -20.50
CA GLU A 166 12.01 -15.19 -20.11
C GLU A 166 13.49 -14.82 -19.88
N ASN A 167 13.90 -13.60 -20.24
CA ASN A 167 15.26 -13.09 -20.10
C ASN A 167 15.36 -12.09 -18.95
N GLU A 168 15.89 -12.56 -17.82
CA GLU A 168 16.18 -11.76 -16.61
C GLU A 168 17.16 -10.57 -16.83
N HIS A 169 17.74 -10.45 -18.02
CA HIS A 169 18.63 -9.38 -18.42
C HIS A 169 18.09 -8.52 -19.56
N ASP A 170 16.79 -8.63 -19.87
CA ASP A 170 16.15 -7.76 -20.83
C ASP A 170 16.37 -6.28 -20.44
N PRO A 171 16.95 -5.44 -21.32
CA PRO A 171 17.25 -4.05 -21.00
C PRO A 171 16.00 -3.19 -20.73
N LEU A 172 14.83 -3.59 -21.24
CA LEU A 172 13.55 -2.93 -21.02
C LEU A 172 13.03 -3.25 -19.61
N ASN A 173 13.18 -4.49 -19.14
CA ASN A 173 12.71 -4.94 -17.82
C ASN A 173 13.83 -5.23 -16.80
N LYS A 174 14.90 -4.43 -16.79
CA LYS A 174 15.95 -4.59 -15.77
C LYS A 174 15.50 -4.14 -14.38
N PRO A 175 16.07 -4.70 -13.29
CA PRO A 175 15.87 -4.20 -11.93
C PRO A 175 16.28 -2.73 -11.79
N VAL A 176 15.59 -2.00 -10.91
CA VAL A 176 15.82 -0.56 -10.72
C VAL A 176 17.15 -0.29 -10.03
N ARG A 177 17.48 -1.08 -9.00
CA ARG A 177 18.72 -0.96 -8.23
C ARG A 177 19.50 -2.27 -8.23
N PRO A 178 20.83 -2.21 -8.00
CA PRO A 178 21.60 -3.40 -7.66
C PRO A 178 21.05 -4.07 -6.40
N GLY A 179 20.72 -5.37 -6.49
CA GLY A 179 20.22 -6.17 -5.38
C GLY A 179 18.70 -6.26 -5.28
N ASP A 180 17.96 -5.52 -6.10
CA ASP A 180 16.53 -5.77 -6.32
C ASP A 180 16.34 -7.15 -6.97
N ALA A 181 15.27 -7.84 -6.59
CA ALA A 181 15.00 -9.21 -7.06
C ALA A 181 14.22 -9.25 -8.38
N TYR A 182 13.51 -8.17 -8.72
CA TYR A 182 12.58 -8.14 -9.84
C TYR A 182 12.92 -7.04 -10.86
N GLY A 183 12.57 -7.29 -12.11
CA GLY A 183 12.61 -6.30 -13.18
C GLY A 183 11.56 -5.22 -12.95
N ARG A 184 11.85 -3.97 -13.31
CA ARG A 184 10.99 -2.80 -12.99
C ARG A 184 9.54 -2.85 -13.53
N LEU A 185 9.23 -3.75 -14.45
CA LEU A 185 7.91 -3.98 -15.04
C LEU A 185 7.22 -5.22 -14.47
N ASP A 186 7.88 -5.99 -13.60
CA ASP A 186 7.29 -7.13 -12.91
C ASP A 186 6.38 -6.66 -11.75
N GLY A 187 5.34 -7.43 -11.42
CA GLY A 187 4.53 -7.15 -10.23
C GLY A 187 5.32 -7.32 -8.92
N GLY A 188 6.38 -8.16 -8.93
CA GLY A 188 7.27 -8.36 -7.79
C GLY A 188 8.03 -7.10 -7.33
N VAL A 189 8.11 -6.07 -8.19
CA VAL A 189 8.64 -4.74 -7.87
C VAL A 189 7.96 -4.10 -6.66
N PHE A 190 6.71 -4.50 -6.38
CA PHE A 190 6.00 -4.20 -5.15
C PHE A 190 6.87 -4.38 -3.87
N TRP A 191 7.67 -5.46 -3.80
CA TRP A 191 8.54 -5.75 -2.65
C TRP A 191 9.83 -4.93 -2.67
N ASP A 192 10.44 -4.80 -3.84
CA ASP A 192 11.68 -4.02 -4.02
C ASP A 192 11.43 -2.53 -3.73
N PHE A 193 10.26 -2.00 -4.11
CA PHE A 193 9.86 -0.63 -3.81
C PHE A 193 9.70 -0.37 -2.31
N GLN A 194 9.10 -1.29 -1.56
CA GLN A 194 9.02 -1.17 -0.09
C GLN A 194 10.41 -1.21 0.55
N THR A 195 11.29 -2.08 0.05
CA THR A 195 12.70 -2.13 0.47
C THR A 195 13.43 -0.83 0.13
N PHE A 196 13.11 -0.20 -1.01
CA PHE A 196 13.63 1.11 -1.39
C PHE A 196 13.22 2.22 -0.43
N LEU A 197 11.99 2.17 0.08
CA LEU A 197 11.51 3.08 1.11
C LEU A 197 12.14 2.80 2.49
N GLY A 198 12.89 1.71 2.65
CA GLY A 198 13.50 1.32 3.93
C GLY A 198 12.53 0.62 4.88
N VAL A 199 11.46 0.01 4.35
CA VAL A 199 10.51 -0.77 5.14
C VAL A 199 11.18 -2.06 5.62
N ASP A 200 11.12 -2.32 6.93
CA ASP A 200 11.62 -3.56 7.53
C ASP A 200 10.51 -4.60 7.61
N HIS A 201 10.49 -5.54 6.66
CA HIS A 201 9.53 -6.64 6.62
C HIS A 201 9.72 -7.69 7.73
N SER A 202 10.79 -7.59 8.53
CA SER A 202 11.00 -8.46 9.69
C SER A 202 10.36 -7.92 10.98
N ALA A 203 9.72 -6.75 10.93
CA ALA A 203 8.99 -6.18 12.05
C ALA A 203 7.95 -7.20 12.58
N PRO A 204 7.95 -7.52 13.89
CA PRO A 204 6.97 -8.44 14.45
C PRO A 204 5.56 -7.84 14.37
N VAL A 205 4.57 -8.70 14.15
CA VAL A 205 3.16 -8.31 14.25
C VAL A 205 2.84 -7.99 15.71
N TRP A 206 2.49 -6.75 15.99
CA TRP A 206 2.06 -6.30 17.31
C TRP A 206 0.63 -6.75 17.61
N ARG A 207 -0.26 -6.62 16.63
CA ARG A 207 -1.68 -6.96 16.80
C ARG A 207 -2.33 -7.42 15.51
N ARG A 208 -3.21 -8.43 15.64
CA ARG A 208 -4.16 -8.85 14.61
C ARG A 208 -5.57 -8.51 15.04
N PHE A 209 -6.33 -7.94 14.12
CA PHE A 209 -7.71 -7.55 14.39
C PHE A 209 -8.56 -7.60 13.12
N THR A 210 -9.86 -7.73 13.31
CA THR A 210 -10.88 -7.57 12.27
C THR A 210 -11.84 -6.45 12.66
N VAL A 211 -12.71 -6.05 11.74
CA VAL A 211 -13.76 -5.06 11.99
C VAL A 211 -15.11 -5.67 11.67
N SER A 212 -16.12 -5.42 12.50
CA SER A 212 -17.49 -5.84 12.21
C SER A 212 -18.48 -4.74 12.57
N PRO A 213 -19.62 -4.61 11.84
CA PRO A 213 -20.65 -3.66 12.20
C PRO A 213 -21.12 -3.89 13.63
N GLN A 214 -21.35 -2.80 14.36
CA GLN A 214 -21.98 -2.88 15.67
C GLN A 214 -23.38 -3.49 15.49
N ALA A 215 -23.72 -4.46 16.35
CA ALA A 215 -25.06 -5.01 16.34
C ALA A 215 -26.06 -3.87 16.56
N LEU A 216 -26.91 -3.60 15.56
CA LEU A 216 -28.06 -2.71 15.73
C LEU A 216 -28.83 -3.25 16.93
N GLY A 217 -28.77 -2.52 18.05
CA GLY A 217 -29.50 -2.87 19.24
C GLY A 217 -30.94 -3.11 18.85
N GLY A 218 -31.40 -4.35 18.96
CA GLY A 218 -32.77 -4.72 18.61
C GLY A 218 -33.71 -3.81 19.38
N THR A 219 -34.35 -2.89 18.67
CA THR A 219 -35.60 -2.32 19.17
C THR A 219 -36.64 -3.42 19.00
N ASP A 220 -36.72 -4.29 20.00
CA ASP A 220 -37.93 -5.04 20.27
C ASP A 220 -39.05 -4.00 20.49
N LYS A 221 -39.99 -3.97 19.56
CA LYS A 221 -41.32 -3.38 19.73
C LYS A 221 -42.35 -4.49 19.66
#